data_AF-A0A1E1VZ25-F1
#
_entry.id   AF-A0A1E1VZ25-F1
#
_cell.length_a   1.000
_cell.length_b   1.000
_cell.length_c   1.000
_cell.angle_alpha   90.00
_cell.angle_beta   90.00
_cell.angle_gamma   90.00
#
_symmetry.space_group_name_H-M   'P 1'
#
loop_
_entity.id
_entity.type
_entity.pdbx_description
1 polymer ?
#
loop_
_entity_poly.entity_id
_entity_poly.type
_entity_poly.pdbx_seq_one_letter_code
_entity_poly.pdbx_strand_id
1 'polypeptide(L)'
;DVGYCQGLSFVAGVLLLHMEEAEAFVLLRHLMFRRGLRKQYLPDMSALQVQLYQLSRLLRDHEPELHTKLEYLDISPALYAAPWMLTLFTSQFPLGFVVRVFDLIFLESLDVVFSVSLALLSAHKDGLMLCESCEEAA
;
A
#
# COMPACT_ATOMS: atom_id res chain seq x y z
N ASP A 1 14.46 -16.70 3.67
CA ASP A 1 13.97 -16.45 2.30
C ASP A 1 12.51 -16.03 2.31
N VAL A 2 12.02 -15.41 1.23
CA VAL A 2 10.60 -14.97 1.12
C VAL A 2 9.70 -16.07 0.56
N GLY A 3 10.17 -16.88 -0.39
CA GLY A 3 9.29 -17.83 -1.10
C GLY A 3 8.17 -17.09 -1.84
N TYR A 4 6.94 -17.62 -1.76
CA TYR A 4 5.73 -16.91 -2.21
C TYR A 4 5.03 -16.29 -1.00
N CYS A 5 4.73 -15.00 -1.09
CA CYS A 5 3.88 -14.30 -0.12
C CYS A 5 2.55 -13.92 -0.77
N GLN A 6 1.46 -14.08 -0.02
CA GLN A 6 0.14 -13.63 -0.45
C GLN A 6 0.17 -12.15 -0.80
N GLY A 7 -0.42 -11.78 -1.94
CA GLY A 7 -0.39 -10.43 -2.49
C GLY A 7 0.60 -10.24 -3.64
N LEU A 8 1.72 -10.97 -3.65
CA LEU A 8 2.75 -10.84 -4.70
C LEU A 8 2.24 -11.26 -6.09
N SER A 9 1.29 -12.19 -6.15
CA SER A 9 0.65 -12.61 -7.41
C SER A 9 -0.05 -11.46 -8.13
N PHE A 10 -0.66 -10.52 -7.41
CA PHE A 10 -1.32 -9.39 -8.04
C PHE A 10 -0.32 -8.40 -8.65
N VAL A 11 0.81 -8.15 -7.96
CA VAL A 11 1.90 -7.34 -8.50
C VAL A 11 2.44 -7.97 -9.78
N ALA A 12 2.72 -9.28 -9.75
CA ALA A 12 3.17 -10.01 -10.94
C ALA A 12 2.12 -9.97 -12.08
N GLY A 13 0.83 -10.11 -11.74
CA GLY A 13 -0.27 -10.07 -12.69
C GLY A 13 -0.36 -8.73 -13.42
N VAL A 14 -0.21 -7.60 -12.73
CA VAL A 14 -0.22 -6.28 -13.38
C VAL A 14 0.94 -6.10 -14.34
N LEU A 15 2.13 -6.60 -13.99
CA LEU A 15 3.26 -6.57 -14.93
C LEU A 15 2.96 -7.41 -16.18
N LEU A 16 2.47 -8.64 -15.98
CA LEU A 16 2.16 -9.58 -17.07
C LEU A 16 1.05 -9.08 -18.01
N LEU A 17 0.14 -8.22 -17.54
CA LEU A 17 -0.87 -7.58 -18.40
C LEU A 17 -0.26 -6.59 -19.42
N HIS A 18 0.98 -6.13 -19.21
CA HIS A 18 1.59 -5.06 -20.01
C HIS A 18 2.84 -5.48 -20.77
N MET A 19 3.37 -6.68 -20.55
CA MET A 19 4.60 -7.16 -21.18
C MET A 19 4.65 -8.69 -21.23
N GLU A 20 5.59 -9.25 -21.99
CA GLU A 20 5.74 -10.70 -22.07
C GLU A 20 6.25 -11.30 -20.74
N GLU A 21 6.02 -12.60 -20.54
CA GLU A 21 6.33 -13.30 -19.29
C GLU A 21 7.79 -13.08 -18.82
N ALA A 22 8.74 -13.18 -19.75
CA ALA A 22 10.15 -13.01 -19.44
C ALA A 22 10.47 -11.58 -18.95
N GLU A 23 9.86 -10.58 -19.58
CA GLU A 23 10.03 -9.17 -19.22
C GLU A 23 9.37 -8.86 -17.87
N ALA A 24 8.16 -9.39 -17.66
CA ALA A 24 7.42 -9.25 -16.40
C ALA A 24 8.21 -9.84 -15.23
N PHE A 25 8.83 -11.02 -15.43
CA PHE A 25 9.69 -11.64 -14.42
C PHE A 25 10.94 -10.79 -14.13
N VAL A 26 11.60 -10.25 -15.16
CA VAL A 26 12.77 -9.38 -14.99
C VAL A 26 12.42 -8.13 -14.20
N LEU A 27 11.27 -7.51 -14.51
CA LEU A 27 10.81 -6.30 -13.84
C LEU A 27 10.33 -6.57 -12.41
N LEU A 28 9.66 -7.71 -12.18
CA LEU A 28 9.31 -8.17 -10.83
C LEU A 28 10.56 -8.37 -9.98
N ARG A 29 11.61 -8.99 -10.52
CA ARG A 29 12.90 -9.14 -9.84
C ARG A 29 13.52 -7.78 -9.53
N HIS A 30 13.44 -6.82 -10.46
CA HIS A 30 13.91 -5.46 -10.22
C HIS A 30 13.16 -4.79 -9.06
N LEU A 31 11.83 -4.87 -9.02
CA LEU A 31 11.03 -4.38 -7.90
C LEU A 31 11.44 -5.04 -6.57
N MET A 32 11.52 -6.36 -6.55
CA MET A 32 11.81 -7.14 -5.35
C MET A 32 13.18 -6.83 -4.77
N PHE A 33 14.23 -6.82 -5.61
CA PHE A 33 15.62 -6.75 -5.12
C PHE A 33 16.24 -5.37 -5.22
N ARG A 34 15.97 -4.62 -6.31
CA ARG A 34 16.61 -3.31 -6.54
C ARG A 34 15.81 -2.17 -5.94
N ARG A 35 14.48 -2.22 -6.05
CA ARG A 35 13.60 -1.24 -5.38
C ARG A 35 13.30 -1.60 -3.92
N GLY A 36 13.60 -2.84 -3.51
CA GLY A 36 13.51 -3.25 -2.10
C GLY A 36 12.13 -3.73 -1.65
N LEU A 37 11.21 -3.99 -2.59
CA LEU A 37 9.86 -4.46 -2.30
C LEU A 37 9.87 -5.77 -1.50
N ARG A 38 10.90 -6.61 -1.66
CA ARG A 38 11.05 -7.88 -0.94
C ARG A 38 10.92 -7.75 0.58
N LYS A 39 11.34 -6.62 1.17
CA LYS A 39 11.44 -6.45 2.63
C LYS A 39 10.09 -6.67 3.32
N GLN A 40 9.01 -6.14 2.75
CA GLN A 40 7.66 -6.23 3.35
C GLN A 40 7.03 -7.63 3.22
N TYR A 41 7.63 -8.53 2.44
CA TYR A 41 7.19 -9.91 2.27
C TYR A 41 8.00 -10.92 3.10
N LEU A 42 8.91 -10.45 3.96
CA LEU A 42 9.63 -11.36 4.85
C LEU A 42 8.66 -11.99 5.87
N PRO A 43 8.87 -13.27 6.26
CA PRO A 43 7.91 -13.99 7.12
C PRO A 43 7.61 -13.35 8.46
N ASP A 44 8.53 -12.55 8.98
CA ASP A 44 8.38 -11.82 10.24
C ASP A 44 7.50 -10.56 10.12
N MET A 45 7.17 -10.14 8.88
CA MET A 45 6.39 -8.95 8.55
C MET A 45 6.89 -7.66 9.22
N SER A 46 8.13 -7.64 9.69
CA SER A 46 8.67 -6.53 10.49
C SER A 46 8.72 -5.24 9.68
N ALA A 47 9.16 -5.32 8.41
CA ALA A 47 9.17 -4.19 7.51
C ALA A 47 7.77 -3.67 7.20
N LEU A 48 6.77 -4.54 7.05
CA LEU A 48 5.38 -4.13 6.86
C LEU A 48 4.85 -3.38 8.09
N GLN A 49 5.10 -3.90 9.30
CA GLN A 49 4.69 -3.23 10.54
C GLN A 49 5.33 -1.84 10.67
N VAL A 50 6.61 -1.70 10.28
CA VAL A 50 7.27 -0.39 10.22
C VAL A 50 6.59 0.54 9.21
N GLN A 51 6.25 0.06 8.02
CA GLN A 51 5.53 0.86 7.03
C GLN A 51 4.15 1.32 7.56
N LEU A 52 3.37 0.42 8.17
CA LEU A 52 2.07 0.76 8.73
C LEU A 52 2.18 1.81 9.85
N TYR A 53 3.20 1.69 10.70
CA TYR A 53 3.52 2.71 11.69
C TYR A 53 3.87 4.05 11.04
N GLN A 54 4.76 4.04 10.02
CA GLN A 54 5.14 5.24 9.29
C GLN A 54 3.92 5.93 8.66
N LEU A 55 2.97 5.18 8.09
CA LEU A 55 1.73 5.73 7.56
C LEU A 55 0.89 6.42 8.66
N SER A 56 0.73 5.80 9.83
CA SER A 56 0.05 6.44 10.96
C SER A 56 0.73 7.74 11.37
N ARG A 57 2.08 7.77 11.41
CA ARG A 57 2.83 8.99 11.73
C ARG A 57 2.65 10.08 10.68
N LEU A 58 2.70 9.72 9.40
CA LEU A 58 2.45 10.66 8.31
C LEU A 58 1.03 11.23 8.38
N LEU A 59 0.04 10.38 8.66
CA LEU A 59 -1.34 10.80 8.83
C LEU A 59 -1.48 11.76 10.02
N ARG A 60 -0.85 11.46 11.15
CA ARG A 60 -0.85 12.35 12.31
C ARG A 60 -0.24 13.73 12.00
N ASP A 61 0.83 13.76 11.21
CA ASP A 61 1.56 14.98 10.93
C ASP A 61 0.85 15.85 9.86
N HIS A 62 0.07 15.25 8.94
CA HIS A 62 -0.60 15.97 7.85
C HIS A 62 -2.12 16.13 8.03
N GLU A 63 -2.78 15.16 8.66
CA GLU A 63 -4.23 15.11 8.92
C GLU A 63 -4.51 14.72 10.39
N PRO A 64 -4.09 15.56 11.36
CA PRO A 64 -4.13 15.22 12.78
C PRO A 64 -5.55 14.90 13.29
N GLU A 65 -6.57 15.58 12.77
CA GLU A 65 -7.97 15.34 13.13
C GLU A 65 -8.43 13.94 12.72
N LEU A 66 -8.09 13.52 11.50
CA LEU A 66 -8.42 12.18 11.01
C LEU A 66 -7.66 11.12 11.80
N HIS A 67 -6.38 11.35 12.09
CA HIS A 67 -5.60 10.45 12.95
C HIS A 67 -6.24 10.26 14.32
N THR A 68 -6.59 11.35 15.02
CA THR A 68 -7.26 11.27 16.33
C THR A 68 -8.61 10.56 16.23
N LYS A 69 -9.37 10.77 15.16
CA LYS A 69 -10.63 10.06 14.93
C LYS A 69 -10.41 8.55 14.78
N LEU A 70 -9.43 8.12 13.98
CA LEU A 70 -9.11 6.71 13.80
C LEU A 70 -8.58 6.07 15.10
N GLU A 71 -7.75 6.78 15.88
CA GLU A 71 -7.31 6.32 17.19
C GLU A 71 -8.49 6.16 18.18
N TYR A 72 -9.42 7.11 18.18
CA TYR A 72 -10.62 7.04 19.04
C TYR A 72 -11.50 5.83 18.69
N LEU A 73 -11.58 5.47 17.41
CA LEU A 73 -12.31 4.30 16.91
C LEU A 73 -11.50 2.99 16.99
N ASP A 74 -10.28 3.02 17.54
CA ASP A 74 -9.34 1.88 17.61
C ASP A 74 -9.01 1.26 16.23
N ILE A 75 -8.95 2.10 15.19
CA ILE A 75 -8.66 1.69 13.81
C ILE A 75 -7.16 1.79 13.53
N SER A 76 -6.48 0.65 13.66
CA SER A 76 -5.07 0.52 13.27
C SER A 76 -4.89 0.54 11.74
N PRO A 77 -3.83 1.17 11.18
CA PRO A 77 -3.50 1.07 9.76
C PRO A 77 -3.38 -0.35 9.23
N ALA A 78 -3.05 -1.32 10.09
CA ALA A 78 -3.01 -2.72 9.71
C ALA A 78 -4.35 -3.25 9.18
N LEU A 79 -5.47 -2.68 9.61
CA LEU A 79 -6.81 -3.10 9.21
C LEU A 79 -7.14 -2.73 7.76
N TYR A 80 -6.70 -1.56 7.29
CA TYR A 80 -7.06 -1.05 5.97
C TYR A 80 -5.89 -0.94 4.98
N ALA A 81 -4.67 -0.66 5.45
CA ALA A 81 -3.53 -0.35 4.58
C ALA A 81 -2.58 -1.53 4.31
N ALA A 82 -2.68 -2.64 5.06
CA ALA A 82 -1.83 -3.81 4.79
C ALA A 82 -2.00 -4.34 3.36
N PRO A 83 -3.22 -4.45 2.79
CA PRO A 83 -3.40 -4.81 1.39
C PRO A 83 -2.79 -3.79 0.42
N TRP A 84 -2.83 -2.49 0.75
CA TRP A 84 -2.26 -1.44 -0.09
C TRP A 84 -0.74 -1.58 -0.21
N MET A 85 -0.07 -1.77 0.93
CA MET A 85 1.38 -1.97 0.99
C MET A 85 1.79 -3.26 0.28
N LEU A 86 1.16 -4.38 0.65
CA LEU A 86 1.52 -5.71 0.15
C LEU A 86 1.18 -5.94 -1.32
N THR A 87 0.21 -5.23 -1.88
CA THR A 87 -0.20 -5.43 -3.28
C THR A 87 0.08 -4.22 -4.14
N LEU A 88 0.62 -3.12 -3.61
CA LEU A 88 0.75 -1.87 -4.37
C LEU A 88 -0.59 -1.44 -4.96
N PHE A 89 -1.66 -1.53 -4.15
CA PHE A 89 -3.06 -1.24 -4.49
C PHE A 89 -3.72 -2.18 -5.52
N THR A 90 -3.01 -3.15 -6.08
CA THR A 90 -3.49 -3.97 -7.20
C THR A 90 -4.69 -4.88 -6.83
N SER A 91 -4.91 -5.17 -5.53
CA SER A 91 -5.98 -6.07 -5.10
C SER A 91 -7.35 -5.40 -4.93
N GLN A 92 -7.40 -4.07 -4.75
CA GLN A 92 -8.62 -3.36 -4.35
C GLN A 92 -8.98 -2.20 -5.30
N PHE A 93 -8.03 -1.71 -6.10
CA PHE A 93 -8.23 -0.53 -6.93
C PHE A 93 -8.37 -0.87 -8.41
N PRO A 94 -9.10 -0.05 -9.20
CA PRO A 94 -9.21 -0.23 -10.63
C PRO A 94 -7.85 -0.22 -11.33
N LEU A 95 -7.69 -1.05 -12.38
CA LEU A 95 -6.43 -1.19 -13.10
C LEU A 95 -5.87 0.16 -13.59
N GLY A 96 -6.72 1.05 -14.09
CA GLY A 96 -6.29 2.38 -14.56
C GLY A 96 -5.60 3.22 -13.48
N PHE A 97 -6.06 3.13 -12.23
CA PHE A 97 -5.40 3.79 -11.08
C PHE A 97 -4.07 3.10 -10.77
N VAL A 98 -4.09 1.77 -10.69
CA VAL A 98 -2.93 0.96 -10.33
C VAL A 98 -1.77 1.18 -11.30
N VAL A 99 -2.03 1.26 -12.60
CA VAL A 99 -0.98 1.50 -13.61
C VAL A 99 -0.32 2.87 -13.40
N ARG A 100 -1.09 3.91 -13.03
CA ARG A 100 -0.51 5.23 -12.70
C ARG A 100 0.35 5.19 -11.45
N VAL A 101 -0.03 4.41 -10.43
CA VAL A 101 0.81 4.20 -9.25
C VAL A 101 2.12 3.49 -9.64
N PHE A 102 2.05 2.48 -10.52
CA PHE A 102 3.25 1.79 -11.00
C PHE A 102 4.17 2.71 -11.81
N ASP A 103 3.62 3.56 -12.68
CA ASP A 103 4.40 4.57 -13.42
C ASP A 103 5.23 5.44 -12.46
N LEU A 104 4.60 5.94 -11.39
CA LEU A 104 5.25 6.73 -10.35
C LEU A 104 6.29 5.92 -9.56
N ILE A 105 6.00 4.66 -9.20
CA ILE A 105 6.96 3.79 -8.51
C ILE A 105 8.23 3.57 -9.34
N PHE A 106 8.08 3.38 -10.66
CA PHE A 106 9.20 3.18 -11.55
C PHE A 106 9.99 4.45 -11.81
N LEU A 107 9.31 5.60 -11.87
CA LEU A 107 9.94 6.91 -12.05
C LEU A 107 10.69 7.37 -10.79
N GLU A 108 10.07 7.22 -9.62
CA GLU A 108 10.55 7.75 -8.35
C GLU A 108 11.05 6.62 -7.43
N SER A 109 10.20 6.15 -6.50
CA SER A 109 10.53 5.14 -5.50
C SER A 109 9.28 4.39 -5.02
N LEU A 110 9.46 3.39 -4.15
CA LEU A 110 8.34 2.73 -3.46
C LEU A 110 7.65 3.64 -2.43
N ASP A 111 8.23 4.78 -2.08
CA ASP A 111 7.64 5.69 -1.10
C ASP A 111 6.38 6.36 -1.63
N VAL A 112 6.18 6.35 -2.96
CA VAL A 112 4.91 6.72 -3.63
C VAL A 112 3.72 6.01 -2.99
N VAL A 113 3.89 4.78 -2.49
CA VAL A 113 2.81 4.05 -1.82
C VAL A 113 2.32 4.80 -0.58
N PHE A 114 3.20 5.46 0.17
CA PHE A 114 2.81 6.30 1.30
C PHE A 114 2.09 7.56 0.84
N SER A 115 2.63 8.25 -0.16
CA SER A 115 2.02 9.47 -0.71
C SER A 115 0.61 9.22 -1.22
N VAL A 116 0.42 8.12 -1.97
CA VAL A 116 -0.88 7.70 -2.48
C VAL A 116 -1.82 7.31 -1.33
N SER A 117 -1.33 6.55 -0.34
CA SER A 117 -2.14 6.17 0.84
C SER A 117 -2.63 7.41 1.61
N LEU A 118 -1.75 8.38 1.85
CA LEU A 118 -2.10 9.61 2.55
C LEU A 118 -3.08 10.46 1.73
N ALA A 119 -2.86 10.58 0.42
CA ALA A 119 -3.77 11.29 -0.47
C ALA A 119 -5.16 10.65 -0.50
N LEU A 120 -5.26 9.31 -0.51
CA LEU A 120 -6.54 8.61 -0.43
C LEU A 120 -7.27 8.89 0.88
N LEU A 121 -6.56 8.85 2.01
CA LEU A 121 -7.13 9.14 3.33
C LEU A 121 -7.60 10.60 3.43
N SER A 122 -6.79 11.55 2.97
CA SER A 122 -7.15 12.98 2.97
C SER A 122 -8.36 13.24 2.05
N ALA A 123 -8.40 12.64 0.85
CA ALA A 123 -9.50 12.81 -0.09
C ALA A 123 -10.85 12.28 0.44
N HIS A 124 -10.83 11.31 1.36
CA HIS A 124 -12.04 10.72 1.96
C HIS A 124 -12.24 11.14 3.42
N LYS A 125 -11.47 12.11 3.92
CA LYS A 125 -11.51 12.56 5.30
C LYS A 125 -12.92 12.91 5.75
N ASP A 126 -13.64 13.73 4.99
CA ASP A 126 -14.98 14.19 5.39
C ASP A 126 -15.95 13.03 5.63
N GLY A 127 -15.88 11.98 4.80
CA GLY A 127 -16.67 10.76 5.00
C GLY A 127 -16.25 9.97 6.23
N LEU A 128 -14.93 9.79 6.42
CA LEU A 128 -14.38 9.07 7.58
C LEU A 128 -14.65 9.78 8.91
N MET A 129 -14.75 11.12 8.90
CA MET A 129 -15.08 11.90 10.09
C MET A 129 -16.53 11.70 10.54
N LEU A 130 -17.43 11.33 9.61
CA LEU A 130 -18.85 11.06 9.89
C LEU A 130 -19.08 9.65 10.47
N CYS A 131 -18.16 8.71 10.27
CA CYS A 131 -18.29 7.35 10.80
C CYS A 131 -18.34 7.35 12.33
N GLU A 132 -19.24 6.59 12.92
CA GLU A 132 -19.37 6.46 14.38
C GLU A 132 -18.73 5.18 14.91
N SER A 133 -18.42 4.22 14.04
CA SER A 133 -17.84 2.93 14.40
C SER A 133 -16.74 2.47 13.44
N CYS A 134 -15.96 1.48 13.87
CA CYS A 134 -14.96 0.81 13.04
C CYS A 134 -15.60 0.09 11.84
N GLU A 135 -16.79 -0.50 12.01
CA GLU A 135 -17.50 -1.22 10.95
C GLU A 135 -17.95 -0.31 9.81
N GLU A 136 -18.30 0.94 10.12
CA GLU A 136 -18.70 1.93 9.10
C GLU A 136 -17.50 2.50 8.33
N ALA A 137 -16.32 2.48 8.94
CA ALA A 137 -15.09 3.04 8.36
C ALA A 137 -14.26 2.01 7.57
N ALA A 138 -14.55 0.71 7.73
CA ALA A 138 -13.85 -0.41 7.11
C ALA A 138 -14.41 -0.77 5.72
#